data_AF-A0A0B2URN6-F1
#
_entry.id   AF-A0A0B2URN6-F1
#
_cell.length_a   1.000
_cell.length_b   1.000
_cell.length_c   1.000
_cell.angle_alpha   90.00
_cell.angle_beta   90.00
_cell.angle_gamma   90.00
#
_symmetry.space_group_name_H-M   'P 1'
#
loop_
_entity.id
_entity.type
_entity.pdbx_description
1 polymer ?
#
loop_
_entity_poly.entity_id
_entity_poly.type
_entity_poly.pdbx_seq_one_letter_code
_entity_poly.pdbx_strand_id
1 'polypeptide(L)'
;MSLQKLIAFVDKEDAEKVHLFLKLHGFPEETDFEELVPRLLELYLQNQDWPSLTSLLHMLSSSSQKGSSLSNHHLMKILRRHVADFSNIPTSIEFAYELRRLFPDAIFHKENFYNSVVTARDLFAACLEVADLRVERVAQSMDLLRTVIKLDLFELQREETISDFFVRVVLIRINWNEALNTWLKFQSSLDCSNGMVRLLKYAYRGRNHVGVQFVLRKAKTFMVDSRVNAVHAATLVSLHMFEEAEQIFKVSFFH
;
A
#
# COMPACT_ATOMS: atom_id res chain seq x y z
N MET A 1 31.85 6.04 -23.71
CA MET A 1 31.52 4.59 -23.80
C MET A 1 30.03 4.47 -24.07
N SER A 2 29.58 3.66 -25.04
CA SER A 2 28.27 3.87 -25.68
C SER A 2 27.08 3.43 -24.81
N LEU A 3 26.18 4.37 -24.53
CA LEU A 3 24.81 4.14 -24.02
C LEU A 3 24.11 2.98 -24.77
N GLN A 4 24.34 2.86 -26.08
CA GLN A 4 23.83 1.78 -26.92
C GLN A 4 24.16 0.36 -26.41
N LYS A 5 25.34 0.16 -25.78
CA LYS A 5 25.71 -1.14 -25.22
C LYS A 5 24.90 -1.46 -23.97
N LEU A 6 24.70 -0.47 -23.10
CA LEU A 6 23.87 -0.62 -21.91
C LEU A 6 22.42 -0.94 -22.31
N ILE A 7 21.86 -0.16 -23.24
CA ILE A 7 20.51 -0.40 -23.79
C ILE A 7 20.41 -1.81 -24.38
N ALA A 8 21.38 -2.24 -25.18
CA ALA A 8 21.37 -3.58 -25.76
C ALA A 8 21.43 -4.72 -24.73
N PHE A 9 22.04 -4.50 -23.55
CA PHE A 9 21.99 -5.47 -22.45
C PHE A 9 20.64 -5.46 -21.73
N VAL A 10 20.04 -4.28 -21.54
CA VAL A 10 18.70 -4.13 -20.96
C VAL A 10 17.63 -4.76 -21.86
N ASP A 11 17.70 -4.54 -23.17
CA ASP A 11 16.78 -5.12 -24.16
C ASP A 11 16.87 -6.64 -24.24
N LYS A 12 18.03 -7.21 -23.89
CA LYS A 12 18.24 -8.66 -23.80
C LYS A 12 17.90 -9.24 -22.42
N GLU A 13 17.44 -8.41 -21.50
CA GLU A 13 17.14 -8.79 -20.11
C GLU A 13 18.35 -9.45 -19.39
N ASP A 14 19.58 -9.09 -19.79
CA ASP A 14 20.81 -9.68 -19.25
C ASP A 14 21.29 -8.89 -18.02
N ALA A 15 20.65 -9.16 -16.89
CA ALA A 15 20.87 -8.43 -15.64
C ALA A 15 22.32 -8.50 -15.14
N GLU A 16 23.01 -9.62 -15.34
CA GLU A 16 24.43 -9.78 -14.96
C GLU A 16 25.35 -8.89 -15.79
N LYS A 17 25.17 -8.87 -17.13
CA LYS A 17 25.97 -7.99 -17.99
C LYS A 17 25.69 -6.51 -17.73
N VAL A 18 24.43 -6.16 -17.46
CA VAL A 18 24.05 -4.81 -17.03
C VAL A 18 24.78 -4.45 -15.73
N HIS A 19 24.76 -5.33 -14.73
CA HIS A 19 25.41 -5.10 -13.44
C HIS A 19 26.92 -4.92 -13.57
N LEU A 20 27.59 -5.81 -14.32
CA LEU A 20 29.02 -5.72 -14.56
C LEU A 20 29.37 -4.42 -15.30
N PHE A 21 28.58 -4.04 -16.30
CA PHE A 21 28.79 -2.80 -17.06
C PHE A 21 28.71 -1.58 -16.14
N LEU A 22 27.63 -1.45 -15.35
CA LEU A 22 27.43 -0.30 -14.46
C LEU A 22 28.50 -0.25 -13.36
N LYS A 23 28.93 -1.39 -12.83
CA LYS A 23 29.99 -1.45 -11.82
C LYS A 23 31.35 -1.00 -12.36
N LEU A 24 31.67 -1.33 -13.61
CA LEU A 24 32.95 -0.98 -14.23
C LEU A 24 32.99 0.45 -14.77
N HIS A 25 31.85 0.98 -15.20
CA HIS A 25 31.81 2.19 -16.02
C HIS A 25 30.85 3.27 -15.51
N GLY A 26 30.01 2.98 -14.51
CA GLY A 26 28.95 3.88 -14.06
C GLY A 26 27.84 4.08 -15.11
N PHE A 27 26.97 5.05 -14.86
CA PHE A 27 25.99 5.49 -15.83
C PHE A 27 26.66 6.37 -16.91
N PRO A 28 26.42 6.10 -18.21
CA PRO A 28 26.82 7.02 -19.27
C PRO A 28 26.23 8.43 -19.06
N GLU A 29 26.97 9.49 -19.40
CA GLU A 29 26.52 10.89 -19.22
C GLU A 29 25.22 11.21 -19.98
N GLU A 30 24.98 10.53 -21.11
CA GLU A 30 23.80 10.69 -21.97
C GLU A 30 22.58 9.86 -21.50
N THR A 31 22.63 9.25 -20.31
CA THR A 31 21.56 8.37 -19.83
C THR A 31 20.29 9.17 -19.57
N ASP A 32 19.21 8.81 -20.26
CA ASP A 32 17.86 9.20 -19.89
C ASP A 32 17.41 8.34 -18.69
N PHE A 33 17.43 8.94 -17.49
CA PHE A 33 17.04 8.24 -16.28
C PHE A 33 15.53 7.98 -16.22
N GLU A 34 14.69 8.80 -16.86
CA GLU A 34 13.24 8.61 -16.85
C GLU A 34 12.85 7.37 -17.67
N GLU A 35 13.51 7.15 -18.80
CA GLU A 35 13.24 6.01 -19.66
C GLU A 35 13.94 4.72 -19.17
N LEU A 36 15.22 4.82 -18.80
CA LEU A 36 16.04 3.63 -18.56
C LEU A 36 15.86 3.05 -17.15
N VAL A 37 15.75 3.91 -16.11
CA VAL A 37 15.74 3.45 -14.71
C VAL A 37 14.55 2.55 -14.40
N PRO A 38 13.31 2.83 -14.83
CA PRO A 38 12.18 1.94 -14.56
C PRO A 38 12.41 0.52 -15.11
N ARG A 39 12.99 0.42 -16.32
CA ARG A 39 13.31 -0.86 -16.97
C ARG A 39 14.42 -1.60 -16.23
N LEU A 40 15.49 -0.88 -15.86
CA LEU A 40 16.59 -1.43 -15.08
C LEU A 40 16.12 -1.93 -13.71
N LEU A 41 15.30 -1.13 -13.02
CA LEU A 41 14.81 -1.47 -11.71
C LEU A 41 13.96 -2.75 -11.77
N GLU A 42 13.05 -2.86 -12.73
CA GLU A 42 12.22 -4.06 -12.89
C GLU A 42 13.08 -5.30 -13.17
N LEU A 43 14.08 -5.18 -14.04
CA LEU A 43 15.03 -6.25 -14.33
C LEU A 43 15.78 -6.73 -13.08
N TYR A 44 16.24 -5.80 -12.24
CA TYR A 44 16.95 -6.13 -11.00
C TYR A 44 16.01 -6.71 -9.94
N LEU A 45 14.80 -6.18 -9.82
CA LEU A 45 13.79 -6.67 -8.88
C LEU A 45 13.41 -8.12 -9.16
N GLN A 46 13.47 -8.56 -10.41
CA GLN A 46 13.13 -9.93 -10.82
C GLN A 46 14.32 -10.89 -10.77
N ASN A 47 15.52 -10.44 -11.17
CA ASN A 47 16.59 -11.37 -11.55
C ASN A 47 17.89 -11.25 -10.73
N GLN A 48 18.02 -10.25 -9.85
CA GLN A 48 19.28 -9.99 -9.13
C GLN A 48 19.14 -10.16 -7.63
N ASP A 49 20.24 -10.51 -6.96
CA ASP A 49 20.28 -10.61 -5.50
C ASP A 49 20.27 -9.24 -4.80
N TRP A 50 20.09 -9.24 -3.48
CA TRP A 50 20.06 -8.02 -2.68
C TRP A 50 21.37 -7.22 -2.73
N PRO A 51 22.57 -7.82 -2.62
CA PRO A 51 23.83 -7.09 -2.81
C PRO A 51 23.91 -6.32 -4.13
N SER A 52 23.55 -6.94 -5.25
CA SER A 52 23.55 -6.26 -6.56
C SER A 52 22.47 -5.18 -6.66
N LEU A 53 21.28 -5.42 -6.12
CA LEU A 53 20.21 -4.41 -6.06
C LEU A 53 20.62 -3.22 -5.19
N THR A 54 21.15 -3.44 -3.99
CA THR A 54 21.62 -2.37 -3.10
C THR A 54 22.73 -1.56 -3.75
N SER A 55 23.67 -2.23 -4.44
CA SER A 55 24.70 -1.54 -5.22
C SER A 55 24.10 -0.67 -6.32
N LEU A 56 23.07 -1.13 -7.03
CA LEU A 56 22.36 -0.33 -8.02
C LEU A 56 21.68 0.89 -7.40
N LEU A 57 20.99 0.71 -6.26
CA LEU A 57 20.31 1.81 -5.57
C LEU A 57 21.30 2.91 -5.14
N HIS A 58 22.48 2.53 -4.64
CA HIS A 58 23.53 3.51 -4.33
C HIS A 58 24.06 4.22 -5.59
N MET A 59 24.26 3.51 -6.70
CA MET A 59 24.67 4.13 -7.96
C MET A 59 23.61 5.13 -8.45
N LEU A 60 22.33 4.77 -8.42
CA LEU A 60 21.21 5.64 -8.79
C LEU A 60 21.10 6.88 -7.90
N SER A 61 21.27 6.72 -6.59
CA SER A 61 21.25 7.80 -5.60
C SER A 61 22.43 8.77 -5.77
N SER A 62 23.62 8.25 -6.12
CA SER A 62 24.80 9.10 -6.37
C SER A 62 24.75 9.85 -7.70
N SER A 63 24.03 9.30 -8.67
CA SER A 63 23.96 9.82 -10.05
C SER A 63 22.82 10.82 -10.26
N SER A 64 21.85 10.91 -9.34
CA SER A 64 20.76 11.88 -9.35
C SER A 64 21.24 13.28 -8.98
N GLN A 65 21.88 13.99 -9.92
CA GLN A 65 22.35 15.38 -9.71
C GLN A 65 21.27 16.44 -9.98
N LYS A 66 20.11 16.09 -10.58
CA LYS A 66 19.08 17.06 -11.03
C LYS A 66 17.64 16.69 -10.67
N GLY A 67 17.45 15.84 -9.66
CA GLY A 67 16.13 15.34 -9.25
C GLY A 67 16.17 13.84 -9.01
N SER A 68 15.11 13.30 -8.42
CA SER A 68 15.09 11.88 -8.06
C SER A 68 15.08 10.99 -9.30
N SER A 69 16.06 10.08 -9.40
CA SER A 69 16.10 9.02 -10.42
C SER A 69 14.98 7.99 -10.24
N LEU A 70 14.30 8.00 -9.09
CA LEU A 70 13.17 7.15 -8.76
C LEU A 70 11.97 7.96 -8.29
N SER A 71 10.78 7.39 -8.43
CA SER A 71 9.54 7.96 -7.92
C SER A 71 9.08 7.16 -6.71
N ASN A 72 8.16 7.69 -5.93
CA ASN A 72 7.62 7.04 -4.74
C ASN A 72 7.11 5.61 -4.99
N HIS A 73 6.44 5.36 -6.12
CA HIS A 73 5.94 4.03 -6.46
C HIS A 73 7.08 3.04 -6.78
N HIS A 74 8.21 3.50 -7.31
CA HIS A 74 9.40 2.67 -7.46
C HIS A 74 9.94 2.22 -6.09
N LEU A 75 9.98 3.13 -5.10
CA LEU A 75 10.38 2.79 -3.74
C LEU A 75 9.43 1.77 -3.08
N MET A 76 8.12 1.92 -3.30
CA MET A 76 7.13 0.95 -2.81
C MET A 76 7.28 -0.43 -3.47
N LYS A 77 7.65 -0.52 -4.76
CA LYS A 77 7.96 -1.80 -5.42
C LYS A 77 9.18 -2.48 -4.79
N ILE A 78 10.23 -1.70 -4.48
CA ILE A 78 11.42 -2.21 -3.80
C ILE A 78 11.05 -2.74 -2.40
N LEU A 79 10.26 -1.97 -1.63
CA LEU A 79 9.75 -2.42 -0.33
C LEU A 79 8.91 -3.69 -0.41
N ARG A 80 8.07 -3.81 -1.45
CA ARG A 80 7.27 -5.03 -1.67
C ARG A 80 8.16 -6.26 -1.80
N ARG A 81 9.23 -6.15 -2.59
CA ARG A 81 10.22 -7.22 -2.73
C ARG A 81 10.90 -7.53 -1.39
N HIS A 82 11.31 -6.50 -0.65
CA HIS A 82 11.93 -6.68 0.67
C HIS A 82 11.01 -7.44 1.65
N VAL A 83 9.72 -7.08 1.68
CA VAL A 83 8.72 -7.80 2.49
C VAL A 83 8.58 -9.25 2.06
N ALA A 84 8.57 -9.53 0.75
CA ALA A 84 8.44 -10.88 0.23
C ALA A 84 9.65 -11.77 0.60
N ASP A 85 10.86 -11.25 0.43
CA ASP A 85 12.09 -12.03 0.58
C ASP A 85 12.46 -12.25 2.06
N PHE A 86 12.30 -11.23 2.92
CA PHE A 86 12.69 -11.33 4.33
C PHE A 86 11.55 -11.71 5.26
N SER A 87 10.29 -11.54 4.83
CA SER A 87 9.08 -11.81 5.63
C SER A 87 9.00 -11.09 6.99
N ASN A 88 9.97 -10.25 7.35
CA ASN A 88 10.03 -9.52 8.60
C ASN A 88 9.69 -8.04 8.36
N ILE A 89 8.43 -7.67 8.64
CA ILE A 89 7.92 -6.33 8.37
C ILE A 89 8.69 -5.23 9.13
N PRO A 90 9.03 -5.39 10.43
CA PRO A 90 9.92 -4.45 11.12
C PRO A 90 11.21 -4.09 10.37
N THR A 91 11.90 -5.08 9.78
CA THR A 91 13.11 -4.79 9.00
C THR A 91 12.80 -4.02 7.71
N SER A 92 11.64 -4.27 7.09
CA SER A 92 11.18 -3.48 5.94
C SER A 92 10.82 -2.04 6.32
N ILE A 93 10.39 -1.79 7.55
CA ILE A 93 10.16 -0.43 8.07
C ILE A 93 11.49 0.33 8.18
N GLU A 94 12.52 -0.30 8.77
CA GLU A 94 13.87 0.27 8.83
C GLU A 94 14.42 0.55 7.43
N PHE A 95 14.23 -0.40 6.50
CA PHE A 95 14.65 -0.24 5.12
C PHE A 95 13.89 0.88 4.38
N ALA A 96 12.61 1.14 4.72
CA ALA A 96 11.87 2.27 4.17
C ALA A 96 12.51 3.62 4.54
N TYR A 97 13.03 3.76 5.77
CA TYR A 97 13.80 4.93 6.17
C TYR A 97 15.12 5.05 5.40
N GLU A 98 15.80 3.93 5.12
CA GLU A 98 17.00 3.93 4.30
C GLU A 98 16.71 4.36 2.86
N LEU A 99 15.66 3.82 2.23
CA LEU A 99 15.25 4.24 0.89
C LEU A 99 14.93 5.73 0.84
N ARG A 100 14.24 6.25 1.87
CA ARG A 100 13.94 7.69 1.96
C ARG A 100 15.19 8.55 2.11
N ARG A 101 16.26 8.03 2.74
CA ARG A 101 17.56 8.69 2.86
C ARG A 101 18.30 8.71 1.51
N LEU A 102 18.22 7.61 0.75
CA LEU A 102 18.87 7.49 -0.56
C LEU A 102 18.17 8.33 -1.64
N PHE A 103 16.84 8.43 -1.59
CA PHE A 103 16.03 9.10 -2.60
C PHE A 103 15.09 10.11 -1.94
N PRO A 104 15.62 11.27 -1.50
CA PRO A 104 14.85 12.18 -0.68
C PRO A 104 13.71 12.89 -1.41
N ASP A 105 13.79 12.97 -2.74
CA ASP A 105 12.80 13.66 -3.57
C ASP A 105 11.80 12.67 -4.22
N ALA A 106 11.92 11.37 -3.94
CA ALA A 106 10.99 10.33 -4.42
C ALA A 106 9.70 10.29 -3.57
N ILE A 107 9.02 11.43 -3.45
CA ILE A 107 7.79 11.58 -2.67
C ILE A 107 6.54 11.45 -3.54
N PHE A 108 5.40 11.31 -2.88
CA PHE A 108 4.10 11.22 -3.52
C PHE A 108 3.74 12.56 -4.17
N HIS A 109 3.34 12.47 -5.44
CA HIS A 109 2.73 13.55 -6.19
C HIS A 109 1.40 13.08 -6.76
N LYS A 110 0.41 13.97 -6.84
CA LYS A 110 -0.94 13.64 -7.32
C LYS A 110 -0.94 13.07 -8.74
N GLU A 111 0.02 13.45 -9.57
CA GLU A 111 0.23 12.93 -10.92
C GLU A 111 0.52 11.42 -10.91
N ASN A 112 1.18 10.92 -9.86
CA ASN A 112 1.52 9.51 -9.67
C ASN A 112 0.46 8.73 -8.88
N PHE A 113 -0.75 9.30 -8.70
CA PHE A 113 -1.81 8.73 -7.88
C PHE A 113 -2.12 7.27 -8.22
N TYR A 114 -2.40 6.98 -9.50
CA TYR A 114 -2.84 5.65 -9.93
C TYR A 114 -1.76 4.59 -9.67
N ASN A 115 -0.52 4.88 -10.03
CA ASN A 115 0.62 4.00 -9.79
C ASN A 115 0.86 3.76 -8.30
N SER A 116 0.66 4.80 -7.48
CA SER A 116 0.85 4.72 -6.03
C SER A 116 -0.20 3.82 -5.38
N VAL A 117 -1.47 3.93 -5.77
CA VAL A 117 -2.55 3.07 -5.23
C VAL A 117 -2.34 1.60 -5.60
N VAL A 118 -2.01 1.31 -6.86
CA VAL A 118 -1.74 -0.06 -7.31
C VAL A 118 -0.55 -0.65 -6.55
N THR A 119 0.55 0.11 -6.46
CA THR A 119 1.76 -0.38 -5.80
C THR A 119 1.56 -0.55 -4.30
N ALA A 120 0.83 0.35 -3.64
CA ALA A 120 0.48 0.20 -2.23
C ALA A 120 -0.37 -1.07 -2.00
N ARG A 121 -1.37 -1.34 -2.84
CA ARG A 121 -2.16 -2.57 -2.76
C ARG A 121 -1.27 -3.80 -2.88
N ASP A 122 -0.35 -3.82 -3.85
CA ASP A 122 0.53 -4.97 -4.07
C ASP A 122 1.55 -5.14 -2.93
N LEU A 123 2.04 -4.03 -2.33
CA LEU A 123 2.87 -4.06 -1.12
C LEU A 123 2.12 -4.71 0.05
N PHE A 124 0.88 -4.29 0.32
CA PHE A 124 0.12 -4.85 1.44
C PHE A 124 -0.45 -6.23 1.14
N ALA A 125 -0.60 -6.62 -0.12
CA ALA A 125 -0.84 -8.00 -0.49
C ALA A 125 0.35 -8.90 -0.10
N ALA A 126 1.60 -8.48 -0.39
CA ALA A 126 2.79 -9.20 0.08
C ALA A 126 2.89 -9.27 1.62
N CYS A 127 2.32 -8.29 2.32
CA CYS A 127 2.22 -8.32 3.78
C CYS A 127 1.12 -9.28 4.29
N LEU A 128 -0.07 -9.28 3.71
CA LEU A 128 -1.26 -9.89 4.32
C LEU A 128 -1.72 -11.20 3.65
N GLU A 129 -1.35 -11.45 2.40
CA GLU A 129 -1.76 -12.64 1.63
C GLU A 129 -0.75 -13.80 1.78
N VAL A 130 -0.06 -13.88 2.92
CA VAL A 130 0.87 -14.97 3.27
C VAL A 130 0.15 -16.20 3.83
N ALA A 131 0.69 -17.41 3.72
CA ALA A 131 0.01 -18.65 4.12
C ALA A 131 -0.48 -18.65 5.59
N ASP A 132 0.40 -18.31 6.55
CA ASP A 132 0.08 -18.25 7.99
C ASP A 132 -0.06 -16.78 8.45
N LEU A 133 -1.22 -16.17 8.19
CA LEU A 133 -1.47 -14.79 8.59
C LEU A 133 -1.81 -14.69 10.08
N ARG A 134 -0.97 -13.97 10.84
CA ARG A 134 -1.14 -13.74 12.28
C ARG A 134 -1.47 -12.28 12.62
N VAL A 135 -2.07 -12.06 13.79
CA VAL A 135 -2.48 -10.73 14.27
C VAL A 135 -1.29 -9.77 14.39
N GLU A 136 -0.14 -10.28 14.82
CA GLU A 136 1.10 -9.51 14.93
C GLU A 136 1.53 -8.96 13.56
N ARG A 137 1.43 -9.81 12.52
CA ARG A 137 1.78 -9.41 11.15
C ARG A 137 0.82 -8.35 10.62
N VAL A 138 -0.48 -8.44 10.93
CA VAL A 138 -1.46 -7.41 10.59
C VAL A 138 -1.11 -6.08 11.26
N ALA A 139 -0.78 -6.09 12.55
CA ALA A 139 -0.37 -4.89 13.29
C ALA A 139 0.90 -4.27 12.69
N GLN A 140 1.93 -5.08 12.43
CA GLN A 140 3.17 -4.63 11.78
C GLN A 140 2.91 -4.06 10.38
N SER A 141 1.99 -4.66 9.62
CA SER A 141 1.59 -4.14 8.30
C SER A 141 0.94 -2.77 8.39
N MET A 142 0.14 -2.52 9.45
CA MET A 142 -0.42 -1.20 9.72
C MET A 142 0.67 -0.19 10.11
N ASP A 143 1.68 -0.60 10.87
CA ASP A 143 2.81 0.26 11.21
C ASP A 143 3.65 0.60 9.98
N LEU A 144 3.83 -0.35 9.07
CA LEU A 144 4.44 -0.09 7.76
C LEU A 144 3.60 0.90 6.95
N LEU A 145 2.27 0.76 6.91
CA LEU A 145 1.38 1.74 6.26
C LEU A 145 1.55 3.15 6.81
N ARG A 146 1.52 3.29 8.14
CA ARG A 146 1.77 4.59 8.79
C ARG A 146 3.16 5.14 8.46
N THR A 147 4.15 4.26 8.36
CA THR A 147 5.53 4.65 8.01
C THR A 147 5.60 5.18 6.58
N VAL A 148 5.05 4.47 5.60
CA VAL A 148 5.09 4.94 4.20
C VAL A 148 4.29 6.23 4.01
N ILE A 149 3.24 6.45 4.79
CA ILE A 149 2.51 7.74 4.82
C ILE A 149 3.40 8.83 5.44
N LYS A 150 4.01 8.56 6.59
CA LYS A 150 4.89 9.51 7.30
C LYS A 150 6.12 9.91 6.45
N LEU A 151 6.60 9.02 5.59
CA LEU A 151 7.73 9.28 4.70
C LEU A 151 7.32 9.94 3.37
N ASP A 152 6.05 10.33 3.23
CA ASP A 152 5.45 10.88 2.01
C ASP A 152 5.60 9.95 0.79
N LEU A 153 5.70 8.63 1.00
CA LEU A 153 5.74 7.66 -0.10
C LEU A 153 4.33 7.32 -0.61
N PHE A 154 3.33 7.53 0.23
CA PHE A 154 1.93 7.25 -0.07
C PHE A 154 1.00 8.21 0.66
N GLU A 155 -0.03 8.70 -0.03
CA GLU A 155 -1.12 9.47 0.59
C GLU A 155 -2.39 8.61 0.64
N LEU A 156 -3.12 8.66 1.75
CA LEU A 156 -4.40 7.97 1.88
C LEU A 156 -5.45 8.64 1.01
N GLN A 157 -6.23 7.81 0.32
CA GLN A 157 -7.26 8.26 -0.60
C GLN A 157 -8.63 8.32 0.07
N ARG A 158 -9.51 9.18 -0.45
CA ARG A 158 -10.90 9.31 0.05
C ARG A 158 -11.72 8.04 -0.14
N GLU A 159 -11.39 7.26 -1.17
CA GLU A 159 -12.00 5.96 -1.44
C GLU A 159 -11.56 4.89 -0.44
N GLU A 160 -10.46 5.15 0.30
CA GLU A 160 -9.90 4.29 1.35
C GLU A 160 -9.78 2.80 0.97
N THR A 161 -9.34 2.53 -0.26
CA THR A 161 -9.24 1.15 -0.79
C THR A 161 -8.32 0.25 0.05
N ILE A 162 -7.31 0.83 0.71
CA ILE A 162 -6.38 0.12 1.59
C ILE A 162 -7.07 -0.30 2.91
N SER A 163 -7.88 0.56 3.54
CA SER A 163 -8.55 0.22 4.80
C SER A 163 -9.58 -0.90 4.58
N ASP A 164 -10.36 -0.82 3.49
CA ASP A 164 -11.27 -1.88 3.04
C ASP A 164 -10.52 -3.21 2.81
N PHE A 165 -9.37 -3.15 2.14
CA PHE A 165 -8.54 -4.31 1.85
C PHE A 165 -8.07 -5.01 3.12
N PHE A 166 -7.48 -4.28 4.07
CA PHE A 166 -7.02 -4.85 5.34
C PHE A 166 -8.16 -5.53 6.09
N VAL A 167 -9.28 -4.82 6.30
CA VAL A 167 -10.42 -5.36 7.05
C VAL A 167 -10.98 -6.60 6.36
N ARG A 168 -11.08 -6.61 5.02
CA ARG A 168 -11.52 -7.77 4.25
C ARG A 168 -10.61 -8.97 4.46
N VAL A 169 -9.29 -8.80 4.35
CA VAL A 169 -8.33 -9.91 4.47
C VAL A 169 -8.38 -10.49 5.89
N VAL A 170 -8.35 -9.64 6.92
CA VAL A 170 -8.39 -10.08 8.32
C VAL A 170 -9.71 -10.78 8.65
N LEU A 171 -10.83 -10.27 8.13
CA LEU A 171 -12.14 -10.85 8.35
C LEU A 171 -12.27 -12.27 7.76
N ILE A 172 -11.74 -12.47 6.56
CA ILE A 172 -11.80 -13.77 5.86
C ILE A 172 -10.82 -14.78 6.45
N ARG A 173 -9.62 -14.32 6.84
CA ARG A 173 -8.50 -15.22 7.14
C ARG A 173 -8.18 -15.40 8.61
N ILE A 174 -8.62 -14.47 9.47
CA ILE A 174 -8.41 -14.55 10.92
C ILE A 174 -9.76 -14.75 11.61
N ASN A 175 -10.51 -13.68 11.86
CA ASN A 175 -11.86 -13.71 12.42
C ASN A 175 -12.47 -12.30 12.50
N TRP A 176 -13.75 -12.26 12.91
CA TRP A 176 -14.52 -11.04 13.15
C TRP A 176 -13.88 -10.07 14.16
N ASN A 177 -13.42 -10.57 15.31
CA ASN A 177 -12.92 -9.71 16.39
C ASN A 177 -11.65 -8.96 15.95
N GLU A 178 -10.75 -9.65 15.26
CA GLU A 178 -9.52 -9.04 14.75
C GLU A 178 -9.79 -8.07 13.60
N ALA A 179 -10.79 -8.35 12.75
CA ALA A 179 -11.21 -7.43 11.69
C ALA A 179 -11.81 -6.14 12.27
N LEU A 180 -12.64 -6.27 13.31
CA LEU A 180 -13.21 -5.15 14.06
C LEU A 180 -12.11 -4.32 14.74
N ASN A 181 -11.14 -4.96 15.40
CA ASN A 181 -9.99 -4.30 16.00
C ASN A 181 -9.14 -3.57 14.95
N THR A 182 -8.93 -4.19 13.79
CA THR A 182 -8.21 -3.59 12.66
C THR A 182 -8.92 -2.35 12.15
N TRP A 183 -10.24 -2.42 11.91
CA TRP A 183 -11.04 -1.25 11.52
C TRP A 183 -10.98 -0.13 12.56
N LEU A 184 -11.13 -0.46 13.86
CA LEU A 184 -11.04 0.54 14.93
C LEU A 184 -9.68 1.25 14.94
N LYS A 185 -8.58 0.51 14.71
CA LYS A 185 -7.24 1.11 14.59
C LYS A 185 -7.14 2.03 13.36
N PHE A 186 -7.71 1.63 12.22
CA PHE A 186 -7.77 2.48 11.03
C PHE A 186 -8.54 3.78 11.29
N GLN A 187 -9.71 3.67 11.91
CA GLN A 187 -10.54 4.82 12.28
C GLN A 187 -9.80 5.75 13.26
N SER A 188 -9.18 5.20 14.30
CA SER A 188 -8.57 6.02 15.36
C SER A 188 -7.23 6.65 14.97
N SER A 189 -6.49 6.05 14.04
CA SER A 189 -5.14 6.51 13.68
C SER A 189 -5.01 7.17 12.31
N LEU A 190 -5.94 6.89 11.40
CA LEU A 190 -5.89 7.34 10.01
C LEU A 190 -7.23 7.92 9.52
N ASP A 191 -8.22 8.08 10.41
CA ASP A 191 -9.59 8.52 10.10
C ASP A 191 -10.25 7.76 8.94
N CYS A 192 -9.91 6.48 8.79
CA CYS A 192 -10.39 5.63 7.71
C CYS A 192 -11.64 4.84 8.15
N SER A 193 -12.81 5.22 7.61
CA SER A 193 -14.11 4.66 7.98
C SER A 193 -14.63 3.55 7.05
N ASN A 194 -14.18 3.46 5.79
CA ASN A 194 -14.83 2.64 4.75
C ASN A 194 -14.78 1.14 5.04
N GLY A 195 -13.79 0.68 5.82
CA GLY A 195 -13.74 -0.71 6.33
C GLY A 195 -15.00 -1.12 7.11
N MET A 196 -15.73 -0.16 7.68
CA MET A 196 -17.03 -0.38 8.34
C MET A 196 -18.05 -1.05 7.42
N VAL A 197 -18.07 -0.70 6.13
CA VAL A 197 -19.00 -1.27 5.14
C VAL A 197 -18.83 -2.78 5.04
N ARG A 198 -17.59 -3.27 5.11
CA ARG A 198 -17.30 -4.72 5.09
C ARG A 198 -17.84 -5.42 6.32
N LEU A 199 -17.59 -4.85 7.50
CA LEU A 199 -18.06 -5.40 8.76
C LEU A 199 -19.59 -5.47 8.80
N LEU A 200 -20.27 -4.39 8.40
CA LEU A 200 -21.73 -4.36 8.31
C LEU A 200 -22.25 -5.41 7.32
N LYS A 201 -21.70 -5.48 6.11
CA LYS A 201 -22.10 -6.49 5.10
C LYS A 201 -21.97 -7.91 5.63
N TYR A 202 -20.86 -8.20 6.30
CA TYR A 202 -20.62 -9.51 6.88
C TYR A 202 -21.61 -9.83 8.00
N ALA A 203 -21.83 -8.89 8.93
CA ALA A 203 -22.75 -9.07 10.04
C ALA A 203 -24.20 -9.26 9.57
N TYR A 204 -24.66 -8.48 8.58
CA TYR A 204 -26.00 -8.64 8.00
C TYR A 204 -26.19 -10.00 7.34
N ARG A 205 -25.25 -10.43 6.49
CA ARG A 205 -25.30 -11.74 5.84
C ARG A 205 -25.27 -12.90 6.84
N GLY A 206 -24.51 -12.74 7.93
CA GLY A 206 -24.45 -13.70 9.03
C GLY A 206 -25.60 -13.58 10.04
N ARG A 207 -26.58 -12.70 9.82
CA ARG A 207 -27.69 -12.39 10.77
C ARG A 207 -27.19 -12.03 12.18
N ASN A 208 -26.00 -11.44 12.28
CA ASN A 208 -25.39 -11.01 13.53
C ASN A 208 -25.84 -9.59 13.89
N HIS A 209 -27.08 -9.46 14.36
CA HIS A 209 -27.67 -8.17 14.74
C HIS A 209 -26.88 -7.48 15.86
N VAL A 210 -26.32 -8.23 16.81
CA VAL A 210 -25.47 -7.68 17.88
C VAL A 210 -24.20 -7.06 17.29
N GLY A 211 -23.58 -7.72 16.32
CA GLY A 211 -22.41 -7.20 15.59
C GLY A 211 -22.71 -5.92 14.82
N VAL A 212 -23.86 -5.85 14.14
CA VAL A 212 -24.32 -4.62 13.46
C VAL A 212 -24.44 -3.47 14.47
N GLN A 213 -25.18 -3.67 15.57
CA GLN A 213 -25.38 -2.64 16.60
C GLN A 213 -24.06 -2.20 17.23
N PHE A 214 -23.14 -3.14 17.47
CA PHE A 214 -21.83 -2.83 18.02
C PHE A 214 -21.02 -1.94 17.08
N VAL A 215 -20.93 -2.28 15.79
CA VAL A 215 -20.20 -1.50 14.78
C VAL A 215 -20.78 -0.09 14.66
N LEU A 216 -22.12 0.04 14.59
CA LEU A 216 -22.79 1.34 14.53
C LEU A 216 -22.52 2.19 15.77
N ARG A 217 -22.65 1.60 16.96
CA ARG A 217 -22.40 2.31 18.22
C ARG A 217 -20.95 2.76 18.35
N LYS A 218 -19.98 1.94 17.91
CA LYS A 218 -18.57 2.34 17.88
C LYS A 218 -18.30 3.40 16.82
N ALA A 219 -18.90 3.32 15.64
CA ALA A 219 -18.72 4.34 14.61
C ALA A 219 -19.13 5.73 15.11
N LYS A 220 -20.21 5.83 15.90
CA LYS A 220 -20.68 7.09 16.52
C LYS A 220 -19.70 7.72 17.51
N THR A 221 -18.68 6.99 17.99
CA THR A 221 -17.63 7.59 18.84
C THR A 221 -16.54 8.29 18.04
N PHE A 222 -16.49 8.09 16.72
CA PHE A 222 -15.47 8.66 15.83
C PHE A 222 -16.05 9.51 14.71
N MET A 223 -17.30 9.26 14.31
CA MET A 223 -17.96 9.89 13.18
C MET A 223 -19.25 10.55 13.62
N VAL A 224 -19.63 11.65 12.94
CA VAL A 224 -20.94 12.29 13.14
C VAL A 224 -22.07 11.34 12.75
N ASP A 225 -23.19 11.44 13.46
CA ASP A 225 -24.36 10.55 13.29
C ASP A 225 -24.84 10.49 11.83
N SER A 226 -24.88 11.62 11.13
CA SER A 226 -25.28 11.67 9.71
C SER A 226 -24.38 10.83 8.81
N ARG A 227 -23.06 10.82 9.04
CA ARG A 227 -22.09 10.01 8.28
C ARG A 227 -22.28 8.52 8.59
N VAL A 228 -22.50 8.17 9.86
CA VAL A 228 -22.78 6.78 10.27
C VAL A 228 -24.06 6.27 9.61
N ASN A 229 -25.13 7.07 9.66
CA ASN A 229 -26.43 6.73 9.07
C ASN A 229 -26.34 6.62 7.55
N ALA A 230 -25.59 7.50 6.88
CA ALA A 230 -25.36 7.42 5.43
C ALA A 230 -24.63 6.12 5.04
N VAL A 231 -23.53 5.77 5.73
CA VAL A 231 -22.77 4.54 5.48
C VAL A 231 -23.64 3.29 5.75
N HIS A 232 -24.44 3.34 6.82
CA HIS A 232 -25.36 2.27 7.18
C HIS A 232 -26.44 2.06 6.11
N ALA A 233 -27.12 3.13 5.70
CA ALA A 233 -28.13 3.08 4.64
C ALA A 233 -27.53 2.61 3.31
N ALA A 234 -26.38 3.14 2.90
CA ALA A 234 -25.68 2.71 1.68
C ALA A 234 -25.32 1.21 1.73
N THR A 235 -24.95 0.71 2.91
CA THR A 235 -24.66 -0.71 3.10
C THR A 235 -25.91 -1.57 2.90
N LEU A 236 -27.04 -1.19 3.49
CA LEU A 236 -28.32 -1.90 3.33
C LEU A 236 -28.81 -1.90 1.88
N VAL A 237 -28.73 -0.75 1.20
CA VAL A 237 -29.06 -0.62 -0.23
C VAL A 237 -28.20 -1.58 -1.06
N SER A 238 -26.90 -1.65 -0.78
CA SER A 238 -25.99 -2.58 -1.48
C SER A 238 -26.23 -4.06 -1.18
N LEU A 239 -27.06 -4.37 -0.17
CA LEU A 239 -27.52 -5.71 0.16
C LEU A 239 -28.96 -5.97 -0.31
N HIS A 240 -29.58 -5.04 -1.02
CA HIS A 240 -30.98 -5.07 -1.45
C HIS A 240 -31.99 -5.11 -0.27
N MET A 241 -31.58 -4.62 0.91
CA MET A 241 -32.43 -4.48 2.10
C MET A 241 -33.08 -3.09 2.12
N PHE A 242 -33.98 -2.85 1.16
CA PHE A 242 -34.49 -1.50 0.87
C PHE A 242 -35.43 -0.96 1.95
N GLU A 243 -36.24 -1.82 2.57
CA GLU A 243 -37.20 -1.41 3.62
C GLU A 243 -36.47 -0.87 4.86
N GLU A 244 -35.43 -1.57 5.31
CA GLU A 244 -34.61 -1.14 6.44
C GLU A 244 -33.80 0.11 6.10
N ALA A 245 -33.34 0.25 4.85
CA ALA A 245 -32.67 1.46 4.40
C ALA A 245 -33.61 2.68 4.44
N GLU A 246 -34.86 2.52 4.00
CA GLU A 246 -35.87 3.58 4.02
C GLU A 246 -36.15 4.08 5.46
N GLN A 247 -36.19 3.17 6.44
CA GLN A 247 -36.36 3.54 7.84
C GLN A 247 -35.24 4.45 8.34
N ILE A 248 -33.99 4.18 7.97
CA ILE A 248 -32.86 5.05 8.33
C ILE A 248 -33.02 6.43 7.69
N PHE A 249 -33.43 6.49 6.42
CA PHE A 249 -33.62 7.77 5.74
C PHE A 249 -34.68 8.64 6.43
N LYS A 250 -35.81 8.04 6.80
CA LYS A 250 -36.91 8.72 7.52
C LYS A 250 -36.45 9.29 8.87
N VAL A 251 -35.68 8.54 9.63
CA VAL A 251 -35.23 8.94 10.98
C VAL A 251 -34.07 9.95 10.94
N SER A 252 -33.23 9.90 9.91
CA SER A 252 -31.91 10.56 9.95
C SER A 252 -31.76 11.79 9.06
N PHE A 253 -32.64 11.99 8.07
CA PHE A 253 -32.48 13.04 7.05
C PHE A 253 -33.72 13.91 6.82
N PHE A 254 -34.86 13.58 7.42
CA PHE A 254 -36.13 14.32 7.28
C PHE A 254 -36.61 14.99 8.58
N HIS A 255 -35.73 15.11 9.56
CA HIS A 255 -35.85 15.93 10.77
C HIS A 255 -34.59 16.77 10.95
#